data_AF-A0A2N8MC03-F1
#
_entry.id   AF-A0A2N8MC03-F1
#
_cell.length_a   1.000
_cell.length_b   1.000
_cell.length_c   1.000
_cell.angle_alpha   90.00
_cell.angle_beta   90.00
_cell.angle_gamma   90.00
#
_symmetry.space_group_name_H-M   'P 1'
#
loop_
_entity.id
_entity.type
_entity.pdbx_description
1 polymer ?
#
loop_
_entity_poly.entity_id
_entity_poly.type
_entity_poly.pdbx_seq_one_letter_code
_entity_poly.pdbx_strand_id
1 'polypeptide(L)'
;MNKHYFGDNLDVLRDHIDQESVDLVYLDPPFNSQENYNVLFKERSGAGVGAQVEAFRDTWKWEDGAANAYEDVMRFNGDVALVLKGYRTWLHQSPMMAYLAMMGARLIEMRRTLKSNGTLYLHCDSTASHYLKILMDAIFGVESYRNELFWKRSNPKSHISTNFPICTDTILRYSKADRVTYHQPYGDHDPEYVAKAYKYDDENGVYRLLPLLNPNDKRPNLTYEFLGVTRVWRWTKDRMQQAYESGLVVQLKPGAVPQYKKYLEDSKGRTITNCWTDIPQAAGNEALGYPTQKPVALLKRIISASSNPGDVVLDPFCGCGTTIEAAEQLDRQWIGIDVTHYAVTLIEKRLQKIGLTRDKYTVMGRPTTIGDAHELACRNKHQFQWWAAWLLGAQTYREAKIGPDGGIDGNIFFNNGPYGTGRIIISVKGGENVGIGMIRELSAVVNEQEADMGILVLLKEPTGPMVSFANGAGFVRKSAHGRLPKLQIMTVAELLEGTRPKLPALPQVERQFVAKRKRERDQMELLLPIAGTKVAPVKGEIVDPRFMVAE
;
A
#
# COMPACT_ATOMS: atom_id res chain seq x y z
N MET A 1 0.00 15.77 16.32
CA MET A 1 -0.14 14.45 16.98
C MET A 1 -0.64 13.46 15.95
N ASN A 2 -0.08 12.25 15.91
CA ASN A 2 -0.35 11.26 14.87
C ASN A 2 -1.76 10.65 15.00
N LYS A 3 -2.39 10.33 13.87
CA LYS A 3 -3.79 9.88 13.83
C LYS A 3 -3.97 8.66 12.93
N HIS A 4 -4.70 7.67 13.42
CA HIS A 4 -5.14 6.51 12.65
C HIS A 4 -6.67 6.46 12.65
N TYR A 5 -7.30 6.52 11.48
CA TYR A 5 -8.74 6.44 11.34
C TYR A 5 -9.16 5.06 10.83
N PHE A 6 -10.10 4.45 11.54
CA PHE A 6 -10.86 3.30 11.05
C PHE A 6 -12.17 3.78 10.42
N GLY A 7 -12.35 3.57 9.12
CA GLY A 7 -13.55 3.98 8.39
C GLY A 7 -13.35 4.13 6.89
N ASP A 8 -14.41 4.52 6.18
CA ASP A 8 -14.27 4.89 4.77
C ASP A 8 -13.45 6.17 4.65
N ASN A 9 -12.44 6.15 3.79
CA ASN A 9 -11.53 7.28 3.65
C ASN A 9 -12.18 8.51 3.03
N LEU A 10 -13.25 8.39 2.22
CA LEU A 10 -13.95 9.55 1.69
C LEU A 10 -14.61 10.35 2.83
N ASP A 11 -15.30 9.65 3.74
CA ASP A 11 -15.94 10.27 4.90
C ASP A 11 -14.91 10.87 5.84
N VAL A 12 -13.82 10.15 6.13
CA VAL A 12 -12.75 10.64 6.99
C VAL A 12 -12.11 11.91 6.41
N LEU A 13 -11.81 11.91 5.11
CA LEU A 13 -11.24 13.08 4.44
C LEU A 13 -12.16 14.29 4.59
N ARG A 14 -13.47 14.13 4.34
CA ARG A 14 -14.47 15.21 4.40
C ARG A 14 -14.69 15.73 5.82
N ASP A 15 -14.83 14.84 6.79
CA ASP A 15 -15.30 15.20 8.13
C ASP A 15 -14.18 15.58 9.10
N HIS A 16 -12.96 15.04 8.89
CA HIS A 16 -11.91 15.07 9.91
C HIS A 16 -10.59 15.69 9.45
N ILE A 17 -10.40 15.86 8.14
CA ILE A 17 -9.14 16.38 7.58
C ILE A 17 -9.38 17.77 7.00
N ASP A 18 -8.77 18.76 7.64
CA ASP A 18 -8.86 20.17 7.24
C ASP A 18 -8.26 20.41 5.85
N GLN A 19 -8.74 21.45 5.18
CA GLN A 19 -8.17 21.91 3.93
C GLN A 19 -6.73 22.43 4.16
N GLU A 20 -5.83 22.17 3.21
CA GLU A 20 -4.42 22.61 3.27
C GLU A 20 -3.66 22.23 4.55
N SER A 21 -3.95 21.04 5.10
CA SER A 21 -3.34 20.54 6.34
C SER A 21 -2.21 19.52 6.12
N VAL A 22 -2.08 18.96 4.92
CA VAL A 22 -1.16 17.86 4.60
C VAL A 22 -0.05 18.29 3.65
N ASP A 23 1.19 17.87 3.92
CA ASP A 23 2.36 18.18 3.08
C ASP A 23 2.60 17.11 2.01
N LEU A 24 2.32 15.85 2.32
CA LEU A 24 2.51 14.74 1.39
C LEU A 24 1.37 13.73 1.48
N VAL A 25 0.82 13.35 0.33
CA VAL A 25 -0.12 12.23 0.21
C VAL A 25 0.58 11.10 -0.55
N TYR A 26 0.62 9.91 0.05
CA TYR A 26 0.95 8.68 -0.67
C TYR A 26 -0.26 7.77 -0.63
N LEU A 27 -0.63 7.16 -1.75
CA LEU A 27 -1.73 6.21 -1.80
C LEU A 27 -1.41 5.03 -2.70
N ASP A 28 -1.85 3.86 -2.26
CA ASP A 28 -1.71 2.56 -2.91
C ASP A 28 -3.08 1.87 -2.92
N PRO A 29 -4.04 2.38 -3.71
CA PRO A 29 -5.39 1.83 -3.77
C PRO A 29 -5.38 0.43 -4.42
N PRO A 30 -6.41 -0.40 -4.19
CA PRO A 30 -6.63 -1.62 -4.97
C PRO A 30 -6.72 -1.26 -6.47
N PHE A 31 -6.03 -1.99 -7.35
CA PHE A 31 -5.79 -1.62 -8.74
C PHE A 31 -6.88 -2.05 -9.74
N ASN A 32 -7.94 -2.69 -9.28
CA ASN A 32 -8.95 -3.36 -10.10
C ASN A 32 -8.34 -4.40 -11.07
N SER A 33 -7.33 -5.13 -10.61
CA SER A 33 -6.64 -6.18 -11.39
C SER A 33 -7.46 -7.46 -11.58
N GLN A 34 -8.67 -7.54 -10.99
CA GLN A 34 -9.52 -8.74 -10.95
C GLN A 34 -8.91 -9.92 -10.16
N GLU A 35 -7.93 -9.64 -9.30
CA GLU A 35 -7.28 -10.63 -8.44
C GLU A 35 -7.96 -10.72 -7.06
N ASN A 36 -8.07 -11.93 -6.52
CA ASN A 36 -8.55 -12.19 -5.16
C ASN A 36 -7.36 -12.46 -4.23
N TYR A 37 -7.17 -11.63 -3.20
CA TYR A 37 -6.05 -11.76 -2.29
C TYR A 37 -6.45 -12.53 -1.04
N ASN A 38 -5.90 -13.74 -0.85
CA ASN A 38 -6.16 -14.60 0.32
C ASN A 38 -4.98 -14.62 1.30
N VAL A 39 -5.27 -14.53 2.60
CA VAL A 39 -4.35 -14.85 3.70
C VAL A 39 -4.48 -16.33 4.05
N LEU A 40 -3.36 -17.04 4.07
CA LEU A 40 -3.28 -18.48 4.33
C LEU A 40 -2.98 -18.77 5.81
N PHE A 41 -3.81 -19.59 6.45
CA PHE A 41 -3.59 -20.11 7.82
C PHE A 41 -3.15 -21.58 7.74
N LYS A 42 -1.97 -21.94 8.29
CA LYS A 42 -1.51 -23.34 8.35
C LYS A 42 -1.58 -23.91 9.77
N GLU A 43 -1.86 -25.20 9.87
CA GLU A 43 -1.95 -25.98 11.12
C GLU A 43 -0.58 -26.59 11.50
N ARG A 44 -0.30 -26.74 12.80
CA ARG A 44 0.97 -27.28 13.35
C ARG A 44 1.25 -28.75 12.96
N SER A 45 0.22 -29.52 12.60
CA SER A 45 0.35 -30.91 12.16
C SER A 45 0.24 -30.98 10.65
N GLY A 46 1.31 -31.41 9.97
CA GLY A 46 1.52 -31.34 8.51
C GLY A 46 0.59 -32.16 7.61
N ALA A 47 -0.67 -32.39 7.99
CA ALA A 47 -1.67 -33.10 7.20
C ALA A 47 -3.01 -32.35 7.25
N GLY A 48 -3.12 -31.21 6.56
CA GLY A 48 -4.37 -30.47 6.42
C GLY A 48 -4.25 -29.29 5.45
N VAL A 49 -5.28 -29.09 4.62
CA VAL A 49 -5.44 -27.90 3.77
C VAL A 49 -5.68 -26.70 4.71
N GLY A 50 -4.78 -25.73 4.68
CA GLY A 50 -4.89 -24.53 5.51
C GLY A 50 -6.15 -23.72 5.20
N ALA A 51 -6.80 -23.17 6.23
CA ALA A 51 -7.93 -22.27 6.04
C ALA A 51 -7.48 -21.02 5.26
N GLN A 52 -8.16 -20.71 4.16
CA GLN A 52 -7.95 -19.49 3.39
C GLN A 52 -8.97 -18.43 3.83
N VAL A 53 -8.49 -17.22 4.02
CA VAL A 53 -9.31 -16.05 4.35
C VAL A 53 -9.07 -15.01 3.28
N GLU A 54 -10.12 -14.60 2.59
CA GLU A 54 -10.05 -13.52 1.60
C GLU A 54 -9.79 -12.19 2.34
N ALA A 55 -8.63 -11.58 2.09
CA ALA A 55 -8.18 -10.34 2.75
C ALA A 55 -8.84 -9.10 2.14
N PHE A 56 -8.98 -9.10 0.80
CA PHE A 56 -9.80 -8.15 0.04
C PHE A 56 -9.92 -8.62 -1.43
N ARG A 57 -10.97 -8.16 -2.12
CA ARG A 57 -11.15 -8.33 -3.56
C ARG A 57 -10.66 -7.11 -4.31
N ASP A 58 -9.86 -7.32 -5.35
CA ASP A 58 -9.45 -6.26 -6.26
C ASP A 58 -10.39 -6.16 -7.46
N THR A 59 -11.69 -6.06 -7.18
CA THR A 59 -12.76 -5.92 -8.18
C THR A 59 -13.80 -4.95 -7.65
N TRP A 60 -14.19 -3.99 -8.49
CA TRP A 60 -15.16 -2.96 -8.14
C TRP A 60 -16.48 -3.20 -8.87
N LYS A 61 -17.60 -2.95 -8.21
CA LYS A 61 -18.93 -3.05 -8.83
C LYS A 61 -19.63 -1.71 -8.78
N TRP A 62 -20.49 -1.46 -9.78
CA TRP A 62 -21.22 -0.19 -9.87
C TRP A 62 -22.18 -0.01 -8.69
N GLU A 63 -22.72 -1.11 -8.18
CA GLU A 63 -23.64 -1.16 -7.04
C GLU A 63 -22.96 -0.82 -5.70
N ASP A 64 -21.62 -0.81 -5.62
CA ASP A 64 -20.85 -0.63 -4.37
C ASP A 64 -20.65 0.85 -4.00
N GLY A 65 -21.71 1.65 -4.08
CA GLY A 65 -21.65 3.09 -3.82
C GLY A 65 -20.97 3.92 -4.92
N ALA A 66 -20.45 3.29 -5.98
CA ALA A 66 -19.83 3.98 -7.11
C ALA A 66 -20.82 4.90 -7.84
N ALA A 67 -22.10 4.52 -7.91
CA ALA A 67 -23.16 5.40 -8.42
C ALA A 67 -23.26 6.71 -7.61
N ASN A 68 -23.22 6.62 -6.27
CA ASN A 68 -23.27 7.80 -5.41
C ASN A 68 -22.02 8.66 -5.56
N ALA A 69 -20.83 8.04 -5.60
CA ALA A 69 -19.58 8.76 -5.84
C ALA A 69 -19.57 9.47 -7.20
N TYR A 70 -20.11 8.83 -8.25
CA TYR A 70 -20.26 9.44 -9.56
C TYR A 70 -21.20 10.66 -9.50
N GLU A 71 -22.40 10.49 -8.94
CA GLU A 71 -23.38 11.58 -8.83
C GLU A 71 -22.87 12.74 -7.95
N ASP A 72 -22.14 12.44 -6.88
CA ASP A 72 -21.45 13.44 -6.05
C ASP A 72 -20.54 14.31 -6.91
N VAL A 73 -19.68 13.71 -7.75
CA VAL A 73 -18.77 14.46 -8.63
C VAL A 73 -19.55 15.23 -9.71
N MET A 74 -20.64 14.67 -10.25
CA MET A 74 -21.47 15.36 -11.25
C MET A 74 -22.07 16.67 -10.71
N ARG A 75 -22.42 16.73 -9.42
CA ARG A 75 -23.03 17.92 -8.80
C ARG A 75 -22.12 19.14 -8.78
N PHE A 76 -20.81 18.93 -8.69
CA PHE A 76 -19.85 20.04 -8.60
C PHE A 76 -19.55 20.70 -9.94
N ASN A 77 -19.97 20.09 -11.07
CA ASN A 77 -19.84 20.57 -12.45
C ASN A 77 -18.44 21.14 -12.81
N GLY A 78 -17.63 20.38 -13.54
CA GLY A 78 -16.28 20.81 -13.93
C GLY A 78 -15.52 19.74 -14.72
N ASP A 79 -14.22 19.94 -14.96
CA ASP A 79 -13.39 19.07 -15.80
C ASP A 79 -13.41 17.61 -15.34
N VAL A 80 -13.39 17.36 -14.03
CA VAL A 80 -13.48 16.01 -13.45
C VAL A 80 -14.80 15.34 -13.83
N ALA A 81 -15.90 16.09 -13.78
CA ALA A 81 -17.22 15.59 -14.16
C ALA A 81 -17.30 15.29 -15.66
N LEU A 82 -16.70 16.13 -16.49
CA LEU A 82 -16.61 15.91 -17.94
C LEU A 82 -15.78 14.65 -18.27
N VAL A 83 -14.64 14.47 -17.62
CA VAL A 83 -13.81 13.26 -17.79
C VAL A 83 -14.57 12.00 -17.37
N LEU A 84 -15.19 11.99 -16.19
CA LEU A 84 -15.95 10.82 -15.72
C LEU A 84 -17.18 10.55 -16.61
N LYS A 85 -17.85 11.59 -17.12
CA LYS A 85 -18.94 11.43 -18.10
C LYS A 85 -18.43 10.84 -19.41
N GLY A 86 -17.29 11.32 -19.91
CA GLY A 86 -16.62 10.78 -21.10
C GLY A 86 -16.20 9.33 -20.92
N TYR A 87 -15.69 8.94 -19.75
CA TYR A 87 -15.41 7.54 -19.44
C TYR A 87 -16.68 6.69 -19.43
N ARG A 88 -17.74 7.14 -18.76
CA ARG A 88 -18.98 6.38 -18.64
C ARG A 88 -19.65 6.09 -19.99
N THR A 89 -19.47 6.93 -21.00
CA THR A 89 -20.13 6.72 -22.31
C THR A 89 -19.67 5.45 -23.02
N TRP A 90 -18.45 4.99 -22.78
CA TRP A 90 -17.88 3.81 -23.45
C TRP A 90 -17.42 2.71 -22.48
N LEU A 91 -17.03 3.05 -21.24
CA LEU A 91 -16.80 2.05 -20.19
C LEU A 91 -18.10 1.52 -19.58
N HIS A 92 -19.23 2.20 -19.80
CA HIS A 92 -20.52 1.86 -19.20
C HIS A 92 -20.42 1.66 -17.68
N GLN A 93 -21.25 0.82 -17.07
CA GLN A 93 -21.18 0.48 -15.64
C GLN A 93 -20.19 -0.65 -15.36
N SER A 94 -19.04 -0.66 -16.05
CA SER A 94 -18.00 -1.66 -15.84
C SER A 94 -17.27 -1.51 -14.50
N PRO A 95 -16.54 -2.55 -14.04
CA PRO A 95 -15.68 -2.44 -12.87
C PRO A 95 -14.67 -1.29 -12.92
N MET A 96 -14.10 -1.02 -14.10
CA MET A 96 -13.19 0.11 -14.28
C MET A 96 -13.89 1.44 -14.07
N MET A 97 -15.11 1.61 -14.58
CA MET A 97 -15.88 2.85 -14.35
C MET A 97 -16.26 3.02 -12.87
N ALA A 98 -16.65 1.94 -12.20
CA ALA A 98 -16.93 1.95 -10.77
C ALA A 98 -15.70 2.39 -9.95
N TYR A 99 -14.53 1.83 -10.29
CA TYR A 99 -13.25 2.23 -9.70
C TYR A 99 -12.95 3.71 -9.92
N LEU A 100 -13.08 4.21 -11.16
CA LEU A 100 -12.80 5.61 -11.49
C LEU A 100 -13.74 6.60 -10.79
N ALA A 101 -15.02 6.27 -10.64
CA ALA A 101 -15.96 7.08 -9.88
C ALA A 101 -15.56 7.17 -8.40
N MET A 102 -15.23 6.03 -7.79
CA MET A 102 -14.80 5.96 -6.39
C MET A 102 -13.48 6.67 -6.13
N MET A 103 -12.51 6.52 -7.04
CA MET A 103 -11.23 7.22 -6.96
C MET A 103 -11.39 8.71 -7.22
N GLY A 104 -12.21 9.13 -8.18
CA GLY A 104 -12.45 10.53 -8.50
C GLY A 104 -12.91 11.34 -7.29
N ALA A 105 -13.93 10.86 -6.57
CA ALA A 105 -14.41 11.52 -5.36
C ALA A 105 -13.31 11.66 -4.29
N ARG A 106 -12.50 10.62 -4.09
CA ARG A 106 -11.43 10.60 -3.08
C ARG A 106 -10.25 11.49 -3.48
N LEU A 107 -9.84 11.48 -4.74
CA LEU A 107 -8.74 12.28 -5.25
C LEU A 107 -9.05 13.79 -5.21
N ILE A 108 -10.32 14.19 -5.41
CA ILE A 108 -10.77 15.57 -5.18
C ILE A 108 -10.52 15.98 -3.73
N GLU A 109 -10.93 15.16 -2.77
CA GLU A 109 -10.72 15.44 -1.34
C GLU A 109 -9.23 15.44 -0.97
N MET A 110 -8.42 14.53 -1.52
CA MET A 110 -6.97 14.53 -1.29
C MET A 110 -6.29 15.81 -1.82
N ARG A 111 -6.76 16.35 -2.96
CA ARG A 111 -6.28 17.65 -3.45
C ARG A 111 -6.68 18.79 -2.51
N ARG A 112 -7.88 18.74 -1.92
CA ARG A 112 -8.34 19.73 -0.93
C ARG A 112 -7.43 19.75 0.31
N THR A 113 -7.08 18.57 0.84
CA THR A 113 -6.29 18.46 2.07
C THR A 113 -4.82 18.85 1.91
N LEU A 114 -4.25 18.74 0.70
CA LEU A 114 -2.87 19.14 0.43
C LEU A 114 -2.64 20.64 0.62
N LYS A 115 -1.50 21.01 1.20
CA LYS A 115 -0.96 22.38 1.20
C LYS A 115 -0.53 22.79 -0.21
N SER A 116 -0.41 24.11 -0.44
CA SER A 116 0.03 24.66 -1.72
C SER A 116 1.39 24.13 -2.19
N ASN A 117 2.32 23.86 -1.27
CA ASN A 117 3.63 23.25 -1.55
C ASN A 117 3.65 21.71 -1.51
N GLY A 118 2.50 21.09 -1.31
CA GLY A 118 2.38 19.65 -1.08
C GLY A 118 2.44 18.80 -2.35
N THR A 119 2.78 17.53 -2.17
CA THR A 119 2.94 16.55 -3.26
C THR A 119 2.06 15.32 -3.03
N LEU A 120 1.50 14.77 -4.11
CA LEU A 120 0.75 13.52 -4.13
C LEU A 120 1.48 12.47 -4.97
N TYR A 121 1.59 11.26 -4.42
CA TYR A 121 2.12 10.07 -5.06
C TYR A 121 1.04 8.99 -5.15
N LEU A 122 0.57 8.71 -6.37
CA LEU A 122 -0.44 7.69 -6.63
C LEU A 122 0.23 6.46 -7.23
N HIS A 123 0.30 5.39 -6.46
CA HIS A 123 0.74 4.08 -6.95
C HIS A 123 -0.35 3.48 -7.84
N CYS A 124 0.04 2.93 -8.99
CA CYS A 124 -0.84 2.32 -9.99
C CYS A 124 -0.22 1.05 -10.57
N ASP A 125 -1.07 0.11 -10.98
CA ASP A 125 -0.71 -0.93 -11.94
C ASP A 125 -0.84 -0.41 -13.40
N SER A 126 -0.48 -1.25 -14.37
CA SER A 126 -0.61 -0.94 -15.80
C SER A 126 -2.06 -0.86 -16.30
N THR A 127 -3.02 -1.42 -15.55
CA THR A 127 -4.42 -1.54 -15.96
C THR A 127 -5.16 -0.22 -15.79
N ALA A 128 -4.95 0.47 -14.66
CA ALA A 128 -5.67 1.69 -14.33
C ALA A 128 -4.86 2.99 -14.50
N SER A 129 -3.52 2.92 -14.59
CA SER A 129 -2.63 4.10 -14.54
C SER A 129 -3.01 5.21 -15.53
N HIS A 130 -3.32 4.86 -16.77
CA HIS A 130 -3.64 5.81 -17.84
C HIS A 130 -4.97 6.55 -17.59
N TYR A 131 -5.99 5.82 -17.10
CA TYR A 131 -7.28 6.41 -16.76
C TYR A 131 -7.16 7.35 -15.56
N LEU A 132 -6.40 6.92 -14.55
CA LEU A 132 -6.10 7.72 -13.37
C LEU A 132 -5.26 8.95 -13.71
N LYS A 133 -4.30 8.86 -14.65
CA LYS A 133 -3.49 9.99 -15.09
C LYS A 133 -4.36 11.13 -15.65
N ILE A 134 -5.28 10.82 -16.56
CA ILE A 134 -6.19 11.82 -17.14
C ILE A 134 -7.13 12.38 -16.06
N LEU A 135 -7.61 11.52 -15.16
CA LEU A 135 -8.45 11.97 -14.04
C LEU A 135 -7.68 12.90 -13.09
N MET A 136 -6.42 12.58 -12.80
CA MET A 136 -5.50 13.42 -12.02
C MET A 136 -5.22 14.75 -12.73
N ASP A 137 -5.06 14.77 -14.05
CA ASP A 137 -4.93 16.01 -14.83
C ASP A 137 -6.17 16.90 -14.70
N ALA A 138 -7.37 16.32 -14.74
CA ALA A 138 -8.60 17.08 -14.53
C ALA A 138 -8.76 17.61 -13.10
N ILE A 139 -8.17 16.93 -12.10
CA ILE A 139 -8.24 17.33 -10.69
C ILE A 139 -7.16 18.37 -10.35
N PHE A 140 -5.91 18.15 -10.77
CA PHE A 140 -4.76 18.96 -10.40
C PHE A 140 -4.38 20.04 -11.42
N GLY A 141 -4.80 19.89 -12.68
CA GLY A 141 -4.25 20.62 -13.81
C GLY A 141 -3.09 19.85 -14.46
N VAL A 142 -2.96 19.97 -15.79
CA VAL A 142 -1.90 19.30 -16.57
C VAL A 142 -0.50 19.80 -16.21
N GLU A 143 -0.39 21.06 -15.81
CA GLU A 143 0.83 21.73 -15.36
C GLU A 143 1.33 21.25 -14.00
N SER A 144 0.42 20.68 -13.20
CA SER A 144 0.72 20.14 -11.87
C SER A 144 1.36 18.75 -11.93
N TYR A 145 1.32 18.08 -13.08
CA TYR A 145 2.04 16.83 -13.30
C TYR A 145 3.55 17.07 -13.27
N ARG A 146 4.27 16.29 -12.45
CA ARG A 146 5.71 16.47 -12.27
C ARG A 146 6.53 15.38 -12.91
N ASN A 147 6.18 14.12 -12.64
CA ASN A 147 6.91 12.97 -13.17
C ASN A 147 6.12 11.68 -12.98
N GLU A 148 6.55 10.64 -13.68
CA GLU A 148 6.15 9.25 -13.49
C GLU A 148 7.38 8.44 -13.08
N LEU A 149 7.23 7.70 -11.98
CA LEU A 149 8.28 6.84 -11.43
C LEU A 149 7.97 5.38 -11.75
N PHE A 150 8.99 4.64 -12.15
CA PHE A 150 8.92 3.21 -12.41
C PHE A 150 9.67 2.46 -11.31
N TRP A 151 8.97 1.63 -10.56
CA TRP A 151 9.58 0.80 -9.52
C TRP A 151 9.59 -0.66 -9.96
N LYS A 152 10.77 -1.27 -10.07
CA LYS A 152 10.94 -2.69 -10.36
C LYS A 152 10.62 -3.52 -9.11
N ARG A 153 9.36 -3.91 -8.97
CA ARG A 153 8.86 -4.68 -7.82
C ARG A 153 9.37 -6.12 -7.77
N SER A 154 9.58 -6.76 -8.91
CA SER A 154 9.93 -8.19 -8.93
C SER A 154 10.93 -8.54 -10.01
N ASN A 155 11.53 -9.71 -9.90
CA ASN A 155 12.19 -10.32 -11.05
C ASN A 155 11.14 -10.81 -12.06
N PRO A 156 11.53 -10.94 -13.34
CA PRO A 156 10.65 -11.50 -14.37
C PRO A 156 10.08 -12.85 -13.93
N LYS A 157 8.76 -12.94 -13.87
CA LYS A 157 8.00 -14.16 -13.58
C LYS A 157 6.79 -14.18 -14.52
N SER A 158 6.42 -15.38 -14.97
CA SER A 158 5.30 -15.73 -15.86
C SER A 158 5.33 -15.21 -17.31
N HIS A 159 4.56 -15.90 -18.17
CA HIS A 159 4.26 -15.58 -19.58
C HIS A 159 5.42 -15.31 -20.54
N ILE A 160 6.66 -15.69 -20.19
CA ILE A 160 7.85 -15.48 -21.05
C ILE A 160 7.64 -16.04 -22.47
N SER A 161 6.83 -17.08 -22.63
CA SER A 161 6.52 -17.68 -23.94
C SER A 161 5.50 -16.89 -24.77
N THR A 162 4.69 -16.01 -24.17
CA THR A 162 3.58 -15.34 -24.85
C THR A 162 3.55 -13.82 -24.67
N ASN A 163 4.33 -13.25 -23.75
CA ASN A 163 4.37 -11.82 -23.46
C ASN A 163 5.66 -11.39 -22.75
N PHE A 164 5.95 -10.10 -22.74
CA PHE A 164 6.99 -9.52 -21.89
C PHE A 164 6.58 -9.60 -20.41
N PRO A 165 7.45 -10.10 -19.51
CA PRO A 165 7.13 -10.19 -18.09
C PRO A 165 6.91 -8.81 -17.45
N ILE A 166 5.77 -8.63 -16.78
CA ILE A 166 5.43 -7.40 -16.07
C ILE A 166 6.11 -7.43 -14.70
N CYS A 167 7.08 -6.55 -14.49
CA CYS A 167 7.91 -6.51 -13.29
C CYS A 167 7.98 -5.14 -12.61
N THR A 168 7.28 -4.15 -13.17
CA THR A 168 7.32 -2.76 -12.74
C THR A 168 5.93 -2.29 -12.33
N ASP A 169 5.87 -1.48 -11.29
CA ASP A 169 4.70 -0.66 -10.96
C ASP A 169 4.97 0.81 -11.32
N THR A 170 3.90 1.57 -11.51
CA THR A 170 3.94 2.99 -11.88
C THR A 170 3.52 3.85 -10.71
N ILE A 171 4.23 4.94 -10.45
CA ILE A 171 3.85 5.91 -9.40
C ILE A 171 3.78 7.30 -10.02
N LEU A 172 2.57 7.85 -10.08
CA LEU A 172 2.31 9.19 -10.60
C LEU A 172 2.60 10.23 -9.53
N ARG A 173 3.40 11.26 -9.87
CA ARG A 173 3.74 12.36 -8.97
C ARG A 173 3.12 13.67 -9.44
N TYR A 174 2.30 14.27 -8.58
CA TYR A 174 1.67 15.57 -8.77
C TYR A 174 2.01 16.51 -7.62
N SER A 175 2.05 17.80 -7.89
CA SER A 175 2.10 18.84 -6.84
C SER A 175 0.82 19.67 -6.86
N LYS A 176 0.44 20.27 -5.74
CA LYS A 176 -0.72 21.19 -5.73
C LYS A 176 -0.45 22.51 -6.47
N ALA A 177 0.80 23.00 -6.45
CA ALA A 177 1.24 24.22 -7.13
C ALA A 177 2.70 24.10 -7.61
N ASP A 178 3.21 25.15 -8.26
CA ASP A 178 4.58 25.21 -8.82
C ASP A 178 5.70 25.18 -7.80
N ARG A 179 5.51 25.87 -6.67
CA ARG A 179 6.47 25.83 -5.58
C ARG A 179 6.25 24.54 -4.79
N VAL A 180 7.13 23.58 -4.94
CA VAL A 180 7.04 22.26 -4.28
C VAL A 180 8.22 22.02 -3.34
N THR A 181 7.96 21.34 -2.22
CA THR A 181 9.04 20.75 -1.40
C THR A 181 9.66 19.58 -2.17
N TYR A 182 10.94 19.69 -2.55
CA TYR A 182 11.65 18.61 -3.21
C TYR A 182 13.13 18.53 -2.82
N HIS A 183 13.56 17.34 -2.40
CA HIS A 183 14.94 17.00 -2.06
C HIS A 183 15.42 15.90 -3.00
N GLN A 184 16.38 16.21 -3.86
CA GLN A 184 16.92 15.25 -4.82
C GLN A 184 17.57 14.05 -4.08
N PRO A 185 17.06 12.82 -4.27
CA PRO A 185 17.72 11.64 -3.72
C PRO A 185 19.02 11.35 -4.47
N TYR A 186 20.03 10.95 -3.72
CA TYR A 186 21.29 10.44 -4.25
C TYR A 186 21.54 9.05 -3.67
N GLY A 187 22.10 8.16 -4.49
CA GLY A 187 22.58 6.85 -4.07
C GLY A 187 24.09 6.81 -4.10
N ASP A 188 24.64 5.64 -3.80
CA ASP A 188 26.09 5.45 -3.77
C ASP A 188 26.75 5.77 -5.11
N HIS A 189 28.01 6.13 -5.00
CA HIS A 189 28.88 6.28 -6.15
C HIS A 189 29.06 4.95 -6.87
N ASP A 190 28.88 4.96 -8.19
CA ASP A 190 29.28 3.84 -9.03
C ASP A 190 30.82 3.73 -9.02
N PRO A 191 31.40 2.61 -8.52
CA PRO A 191 32.84 2.45 -8.42
C PRO A 191 33.55 2.56 -9.78
N GLU A 192 32.94 2.04 -10.85
CA GLU A 192 33.51 2.10 -12.20
C GLU A 192 33.52 3.54 -12.71
N TYR A 193 32.44 4.28 -12.46
CA TYR A 193 32.37 5.69 -12.78
C TYR A 193 33.40 6.50 -12.00
N VAL A 194 33.54 6.25 -10.70
CA VAL A 194 34.51 6.96 -9.85
C VAL A 194 35.92 6.73 -10.38
N ALA A 195 36.32 5.48 -10.59
CA ALA A 195 37.63 5.13 -11.13
C ALA A 195 37.91 5.77 -12.49
N LYS A 196 36.88 5.90 -13.34
CA LYS A 196 37.01 6.52 -14.67
C LYS A 196 37.04 8.05 -14.62
N ALA A 197 36.28 8.68 -13.73
CA ALA A 197 36.07 10.13 -13.75
C ALA A 197 37.01 10.90 -12.80
N TYR A 198 37.29 10.34 -11.62
CA TYR A 198 38.09 10.96 -10.56
C TYR A 198 39.51 10.41 -10.62
N LYS A 199 40.33 10.99 -11.51
CA LYS A 199 41.68 10.50 -11.85
C LYS A 199 42.82 11.27 -11.20
N TYR A 200 42.50 12.38 -10.55
CA TYR A 200 43.49 13.29 -9.97
C TYR A 200 43.39 13.24 -8.46
N ASP A 201 44.49 13.53 -7.79
CA ASP A 201 44.59 13.54 -6.34
C ASP A 201 45.53 14.67 -5.91
N ASP A 202 45.23 15.29 -4.78
CA ASP A 202 46.08 16.28 -4.12
C ASP A 202 45.87 16.23 -2.60
N GLU A 203 46.43 17.19 -1.85
CA GLU A 203 46.33 17.23 -0.39
C GLU A 203 44.90 17.32 0.15
N ASN A 204 43.93 17.73 -0.68
CA ASN A 204 42.50 17.79 -0.33
C ASN A 204 41.73 16.56 -0.86
N GLY A 205 42.42 15.59 -1.46
CA GLY A 205 41.87 14.29 -1.86
C GLY A 205 41.56 14.16 -3.36
N VAL A 206 40.83 13.09 -3.69
CA VAL A 206 40.61 12.68 -5.09
C VAL A 206 39.60 13.59 -5.77
N TYR A 207 39.95 14.11 -6.95
CA TYR A 207 39.11 15.03 -7.73
C TYR A 207 39.05 14.69 -9.22
N ARG A 208 38.11 15.35 -9.88
CA ARG A 208 37.99 15.41 -11.34
C ARG A 208 38.01 16.84 -11.83
N LEU A 209 38.43 17.03 -13.07
CA LEU A 209 38.39 18.32 -13.74
C LEU A 209 37.08 18.47 -14.51
N LEU A 210 36.37 19.57 -14.27
CA LEU A 210 35.15 19.94 -14.98
C LEU A 210 35.36 21.23 -15.80
N PRO A 211 34.72 21.33 -16.98
CA PRO A 211 34.76 22.56 -17.75
C PRO A 211 34.00 23.68 -17.03
N LEU A 212 34.56 24.89 -17.08
CA LEU A 212 33.97 26.11 -16.51
C LEU A 212 33.20 26.93 -17.54
N LEU A 213 32.84 26.33 -18.67
CA LEU A 213 32.13 27.00 -19.75
C LEU A 213 30.64 27.17 -19.40
N ASN A 214 30.09 28.32 -19.79
CA ASN A 214 28.66 28.53 -19.76
C ASN A 214 28.00 27.71 -20.88
N PRO A 215 26.91 26.95 -20.60
CA PRO A 215 26.16 26.29 -21.66
C PRO A 215 25.50 27.28 -22.63
N ASN A 216 25.27 28.54 -22.22
CA ASN A 216 24.79 29.61 -23.08
C ASN A 216 25.97 30.52 -23.48
N ASP A 217 26.25 30.59 -24.77
CA ASP A 217 27.33 31.37 -25.39
C ASP A 217 27.02 32.87 -25.56
N LYS A 218 25.82 33.32 -25.17
CA LYS A 218 25.38 34.72 -25.26
C LYS A 218 25.19 35.35 -23.88
N ARG A 219 26.30 35.56 -23.16
CA ARG A 219 26.31 36.21 -21.84
C ARG A 219 27.44 37.25 -21.74
N PRO A 220 27.24 38.49 -22.25
CA PRO A 220 28.29 39.52 -22.23
C PRO A 220 28.87 39.79 -20.84
N ASN A 221 28.04 39.70 -19.79
CA ASN A 221 28.45 39.87 -18.40
C ASN A 221 29.34 38.73 -17.85
N LEU A 222 29.40 37.59 -18.54
CA LEU A 222 30.25 36.45 -18.22
C LEU A 222 31.31 36.17 -19.28
N THR A 223 31.41 37.04 -20.29
CA THR A 223 32.46 37.02 -21.30
C THR A 223 33.62 37.88 -20.81
N TYR A 224 34.70 37.25 -20.40
CA TYR A 224 35.90 37.96 -19.96
C TYR A 224 37.15 37.10 -20.18
N GLU A 225 38.30 37.77 -20.22
CA GLU A 225 39.59 37.10 -20.25
C GLU A 225 39.97 36.61 -18.84
N PHE A 226 40.41 35.36 -18.76
CA PHE A 226 40.98 34.76 -17.55
C PHE A 226 42.16 33.86 -17.92
N LEU A 227 43.34 34.11 -17.32
CA LEU A 227 44.59 33.37 -17.56
C LEU A 227 44.94 33.23 -19.06
N GLY A 228 44.79 34.32 -19.84
CA GLY A 228 45.09 34.34 -21.27
C GLY A 228 44.03 33.67 -22.16
N VAL A 229 42.86 33.30 -21.61
CA VAL A 229 41.75 32.67 -22.35
C VAL A 229 40.49 33.53 -22.22
N THR A 230 39.93 33.96 -23.35
CA THR A 230 38.63 34.65 -23.40
C THR A 230 37.53 33.68 -23.82
N ARG A 231 36.55 33.47 -22.95
CA ARG A 231 35.36 32.61 -23.18
C ARG A 231 34.15 33.18 -22.43
N VAL A 232 33.00 32.58 -22.68
CA VAL A 232 31.80 32.78 -21.84
C VAL A 232 31.86 31.80 -20.67
N TRP A 233 32.17 32.33 -19.50
CA TRP A 233 32.39 31.54 -18.30
C TRP A 233 31.09 31.25 -17.55
N ARG A 234 31.10 30.19 -16.75
CA ARG A 234 29.98 29.82 -15.88
C ARG A 234 29.86 30.75 -14.66
N TRP A 235 30.95 31.36 -14.26
CA TRP A 235 31.04 32.19 -13.06
C TRP A 235 31.41 33.64 -13.39
N THR A 236 31.15 34.54 -12.45
CA THR A 236 31.66 35.91 -12.52
C THR A 236 33.17 35.93 -12.35
N LYS A 237 33.82 37.00 -12.84
CA LYS A 237 35.27 37.18 -12.73
C LYS A 237 35.76 37.08 -11.28
N ASP A 238 35.05 37.71 -10.33
CA ASP A 238 35.42 37.69 -8.91
C ASP A 238 35.37 36.29 -8.30
N ARG A 239 34.30 35.53 -8.57
CA ARG A 239 34.19 34.15 -8.11
C ARG A 239 35.26 33.25 -8.75
N MET A 240 35.57 33.49 -10.02
CA MET A 240 36.63 32.76 -10.73
C MET A 240 38.00 33.03 -10.10
N GLN A 241 38.28 34.29 -9.77
CA GLN A 241 39.53 34.71 -9.13
C GLN A 241 39.66 34.09 -7.73
N GLN A 242 38.61 34.19 -6.89
CA GLN A 242 38.60 33.57 -5.55
C GLN A 242 38.83 32.06 -5.62
N ALA A 243 38.16 31.37 -6.55
CA ALA A 243 38.31 29.93 -6.70
C ALA A 243 39.69 29.53 -7.28
N TYR A 244 40.33 30.40 -8.06
CA TYR A 244 41.70 30.20 -8.52
C TYR A 244 42.70 30.39 -7.37
N GLU A 245 42.54 31.44 -6.57
CA GLU A 245 43.35 31.71 -5.37
C GLU A 245 43.24 30.59 -4.34
N SER A 246 42.04 29.99 -4.21
CA SER A 246 41.82 28.84 -3.34
C SER A 246 42.25 27.49 -3.94
N GLY A 247 42.85 27.48 -5.14
CA GLY A 247 43.31 26.25 -5.81
C GLY A 247 42.20 25.35 -6.39
N LEU A 248 40.93 25.78 -6.35
CA LEU A 248 39.77 25.07 -6.91
C LEU A 248 39.67 25.22 -8.43
N VAL A 249 40.19 26.31 -8.99
CA VAL A 249 40.34 26.50 -10.44
C VAL A 249 41.80 26.36 -10.78
N VAL A 250 42.10 25.56 -11.79
CA VAL A 250 43.48 25.32 -12.25
C VAL A 250 43.60 25.47 -13.76
N GLN A 251 44.74 25.99 -14.18
CA GLN A 251 45.16 25.97 -15.58
C GLN A 251 46.33 24.99 -15.70
N LEU A 252 46.10 23.86 -16.38
CA LEU A 252 47.09 22.76 -16.45
C LEU A 252 48.36 23.16 -17.19
N LYS A 253 48.26 24.06 -18.16
CA LYS A 253 49.38 24.62 -18.94
C LYS A 253 49.05 26.06 -19.31
N PRO A 254 50.04 26.97 -19.38
CA PRO A 254 49.80 28.35 -19.80
C PRO A 254 48.99 28.44 -21.09
N GLY A 255 47.92 29.24 -21.09
CA GLY A 255 47.00 29.39 -22.23
C GLY A 255 45.99 28.25 -22.44
N ALA A 256 46.06 27.17 -21.67
CA ALA A 256 45.02 26.14 -21.66
C ALA A 256 43.74 26.65 -20.98
N VAL A 257 42.59 26.10 -21.37
CA VAL A 257 41.30 26.47 -20.76
C VAL A 257 41.31 26.07 -19.28
N PRO A 258 41.12 27.01 -18.34
CA PRO A 258 41.04 26.70 -16.91
C PRO A 258 39.87 25.76 -16.59
N GLN A 259 40.08 24.88 -15.63
CA GLN A 259 39.13 23.85 -15.22
C GLN A 259 38.89 23.90 -13.71
N TYR A 260 37.72 23.42 -13.29
CA TYR A 260 37.33 23.34 -11.89
C TYR A 260 37.62 21.95 -11.32
N LYS A 261 38.31 21.90 -10.18
CA LYS A 261 38.45 20.69 -9.37
C LYS A 261 37.15 20.42 -8.64
N LYS A 262 36.51 19.29 -8.97
CA LYS A 262 35.40 18.75 -8.20
C LYS A 262 35.89 17.55 -7.40
N TYR A 263 36.01 17.72 -6.09
CA TYR A 263 36.41 16.65 -5.18
C TYR A 263 35.31 15.59 -5.03
N LEU A 264 35.73 14.34 -4.83
CA LEU A 264 34.83 13.21 -4.66
C LEU A 264 34.04 13.31 -3.33
N GLU A 265 34.69 13.77 -2.27
CA GLU A 265 34.06 14.01 -0.97
C GLU A 265 32.94 15.07 -1.02
N ASP A 266 33.06 16.07 -1.89
CA ASP A 266 32.02 17.07 -2.13
C ASP A 266 30.88 16.56 -3.03
N SER A 267 30.96 15.32 -3.49
CA SER A 267 29.96 14.73 -4.37
C SER A 267 28.90 14.01 -3.55
N LYS A 268 27.63 14.32 -3.83
CA LYS A 268 26.48 13.73 -3.12
C LYS A 268 26.16 12.29 -3.52
N GLY A 269 26.90 11.70 -4.47
CA GLY A 269 26.62 10.38 -5.04
C GLY A 269 25.93 10.41 -6.40
N ARG A 270 25.46 9.23 -6.84
CA ARG A 270 24.70 9.09 -8.11
C ARG A 270 23.29 9.65 -7.92
N THR A 271 22.92 10.61 -8.75
CA THR A 271 21.54 11.13 -8.79
C THR A 271 20.57 9.98 -9.08
N ILE A 272 19.62 9.76 -8.18
CA ILE A 272 18.55 8.78 -8.39
C ILE A 272 17.54 9.37 -9.37
N THR A 273 17.26 8.64 -10.44
CA THR A 273 16.32 9.04 -11.51
C THR A 273 14.91 8.56 -11.20
N ASN A 274 14.00 8.63 -12.18
CA ASN A 274 12.65 8.10 -12.08
C ASN A 274 12.53 6.58 -12.32
N CYS A 275 13.64 5.87 -12.56
CA CYS A 275 13.64 4.42 -12.72
C CYS A 275 14.35 3.77 -11.53
N TRP A 276 13.58 3.10 -10.68
CA TRP A 276 14.03 2.53 -9.41
C TRP A 276 14.11 1.01 -9.52
N THR A 277 15.34 0.51 -9.63
CA THR A 277 15.65 -0.92 -9.74
C THR A 277 16.35 -1.49 -8.51
N ASP A 278 16.66 -0.63 -7.54
CA ASP A 278 17.51 -0.91 -6.38
C ASP A 278 16.73 -1.22 -5.10
N ILE A 279 15.40 -1.03 -5.11
CA ILE A 279 14.53 -1.34 -3.97
C ILE A 279 13.78 -2.64 -4.24
N PRO A 280 14.10 -3.75 -3.53
CA PRO A 280 13.37 -5.01 -3.69
C PRO A 280 11.99 -4.94 -3.03
N GLN A 281 11.10 -5.88 -3.40
CA GLN A 281 9.85 -6.12 -2.69
C GLN A 281 10.08 -6.45 -1.20
N ALA A 282 9.09 -6.12 -0.36
CA ALA A 282 9.14 -6.43 1.08
C ALA A 282 9.31 -7.94 1.30
N ALA A 283 10.32 -8.33 2.07
CA ALA A 283 10.67 -9.73 2.32
C ALA A 283 11.25 -9.93 3.73
N GLY A 284 11.36 -11.19 4.16
CA GLY A 284 12.02 -11.55 5.42
C GLY A 284 11.35 -10.93 6.65
N ASN A 285 12.15 -10.29 7.52
CA ASN A 285 11.72 -9.75 8.81
C ASN A 285 10.77 -8.54 8.71
N GLU A 286 10.60 -7.98 7.52
CA GLU A 286 9.70 -6.88 7.21
C GLU A 286 8.29 -7.36 6.82
N ALA A 287 8.17 -8.58 6.30
CA ALA A 287 6.91 -9.11 5.79
C ALA A 287 5.93 -9.44 6.94
N LEU A 288 4.75 -8.82 6.93
CA LEU A 288 3.70 -9.09 7.92
C LEU A 288 2.70 -10.17 7.48
N GLY A 289 2.88 -10.75 6.29
CA GLY A 289 1.91 -11.69 5.70
C GLY A 289 0.67 -11.01 5.13
N TYR A 290 0.67 -9.67 5.04
CA TYR A 290 -0.34 -8.91 4.33
C TYR A 290 -0.07 -9.00 2.81
N PRO A 291 -1.07 -9.33 1.98
CA PRO A 291 -0.93 -9.30 0.53
C PRO A 291 -0.41 -7.93 0.05
N THR A 292 0.44 -7.90 -0.97
CA THR A 292 0.91 -6.67 -1.64
C THR A 292 1.58 -5.59 -0.77
N GLN A 293 2.15 -5.96 0.38
CA GLN A 293 2.92 -5.04 1.24
C GLN A 293 4.06 -4.34 0.47
N LYS A 294 4.10 -3.00 0.52
CA LYS A 294 5.19 -2.19 -0.01
C LYS A 294 6.39 -2.15 0.95
N PRO A 295 7.63 -2.04 0.44
CA PRO A 295 8.83 -1.99 1.26
C PRO A 295 9.05 -0.61 1.88
N VAL A 296 9.44 -0.54 3.16
CA VAL A 296 9.70 0.70 3.91
C VAL A 296 10.72 1.60 3.19
N ALA A 297 11.72 1.02 2.52
CA ALA A 297 12.72 1.76 1.76
C ALA A 297 12.11 2.60 0.61
N LEU A 298 11.07 2.09 -0.05
CA LEU A 298 10.35 2.81 -1.11
C LEU A 298 9.67 4.05 -0.54
N LEU A 299 8.95 3.88 0.55
CA LEU A 299 8.19 4.95 1.20
C LEU A 299 9.14 5.98 1.82
N LYS A 300 10.24 5.55 2.44
CA LYS A 300 11.27 6.47 2.97
C LYS A 300 11.85 7.36 1.88
N ARG A 301 12.16 6.80 0.70
CA ARG A 301 12.65 7.57 -0.45
C ARG A 301 11.64 8.61 -0.91
N ILE A 302 10.37 8.23 -1.05
CA ILE A 302 9.28 9.15 -1.44
C ILE A 302 9.11 10.27 -0.41
N ILE A 303 8.97 9.91 0.86
CA ILE A 303 8.71 10.85 1.96
C ILE A 303 9.88 11.82 2.11
N SER A 304 11.12 11.33 2.10
CA SER A 304 12.31 12.17 2.25
C SER A 304 12.51 13.11 1.06
N ALA A 305 12.08 12.70 -0.14
CA ALA A 305 12.18 13.52 -1.33
C ALA A 305 11.15 14.65 -1.37
N SER A 306 10.01 14.55 -0.68
CA SER A 306 8.90 15.50 -0.83
C SER A 306 8.31 16.02 0.49
N SER A 307 9.02 15.87 1.61
CA SER A 307 8.64 16.40 2.92
C SER A 307 9.87 16.66 3.81
N ASN A 308 9.70 17.43 4.87
CA ASN A 308 10.67 17.73 5.92
C ASN A 308 10.27 17.06 7.25
N PRO A 309 11.20 16.89 8.21
CA PRO A 309 10.83 16.56 9.58
C PRO A 309 9.75 17.50 10.14
N GLY A 310 8.75 16.95 10.81
CA GLY A 310 7.59 17.68 11.33
C GLY A 310 6.42 17.85 10.35
N ASP A 311 6.63 17.65 9.05
CA ASP A 311 5.57 17.71 8.03
C ASP A 311 4.55 16.56 8.22
N VAL A 312 3.35 16.73 7.67
CA VAL A 312 2.25 15.77 7.77
C VAL A 312 2.17 14.90 6.51
N VAL A 313 2.28 13.59 6.70
CA VAL A 313 2.10 12.55 5.66
C VAL A 313 0.73 11.87 5.81
N LEU A 314 -0.07 11.89 4.75
CA LEU A 314 -1.36 11.20 4.70
C LEU A 314 -1.27 9.95 3.83
N ASP A 315 -1.69 8.82 4.37
CA ASP A 315 -1.97 7.59 3.63
C ASP A 315 -3.44 7.18 3.82
N PRO A 316 -4.31 7.45 2.82
CA PRO A 316 -5.73 7.14 2.91
C PRO A 316 -6.05 5.68 2.58
N PHE A 317 -5.05 4.84 2.27
CA PHE A 317 -5.17 3.41 2.01
C PHE A 317 -4.05 2.66 2.76
N CYS A 318 -3.91 2.93 4.06
CA CYS A 318 -2.66 2.64 4.76
C CYS A 318 -2.39 1.15 4.99
N GLY A 319 -3.41 0.28 4.92
CA GLY A 319 -3.27 -1.17 4.96
C GLY A 319 -2.38 -1.66 6.11
N CYS A 320 -1.28 -2.33 5.77
CA CYS A 320 -0.34 -2.85 6.76
C CYS A 320 0.55 -1.81 7.46
N GLY A 321 0.47 -0.53 7.08
CA GLY A 321 1.14 0.58 7.76
C GLY A 321 2.53 0.94 7.28
N THR A 322 2.96 0.52 6.09
CA THR A 322 4.33 0.81 5.62
C THR A 322 4.61 2.32 5.53
N THR A 323 3.68 3.11 5.00
CA THR A 323 3.84 4.57 4.90
C THR A 323 3.92 5.22 6.28
N ILE A 324 3.07 4.77 7.22
CA ILE A 324 3.04 5.23 8.61
C ILE A 324 4.38 4.96 9.30
N GLU A 325 4.90 3.74 9.19
CA GLU A 325 6.20 3.37 9.74
C GLU A 325 7.34 4.20 9.13
N ALA A 326 7.33 4.40 7.81
CA ALA A 326 8.35 5.19 7.13
C ALA A 326 8.30 6.66 7.54
N ALA A 327 7.10 7.25 7.70
CA ALA A 327 6.91 8.61 8.16
C ALA A 327 7.41 8.78 9.61
N GLU A 328 7.04 7.86 10.50
CA GLU A 328 7.46 7.87 11.90
C GLU A 328 8.99 7.79 12.03
N GLN A 329 9.65 6.85 11.32
CA GLN A 329 11.11 6.70 11.35
C GLN A 329 11.86 7.89 10.73
N LEU A 330 11.15 8.78 10.03
CA LEU A 330 11.68 9.98 9.44
C LEU A 330 11.25 11.23 10.24
N ASP A 331 10.68 11.10 11.44
CA ASP A 331 10.23 12.25 12.25
C ASP A 331 9.16 13.10 11.56
N ARG A 332 8.28 12.48 10.75
CA ARG A 332 7.10 13.14 10.17
C ARG A 332 5.88 12.83 11.01
N GLN A 333 4.93 13.76 11.05
CA GLN A 333 3.59 13.45 11.52
C GLN A 333 2.87 12.61 10.46
N TRP A 334 1.96 11.73 10.89
CA TRP A 334 1.22 10.90 9.96
C TRP A 334 -0.27 10.78 10.27
N ILE A 335 -1.03 10.60 9.19
CA ILE A 335 -2.46 10.29 9.19
C ILE A 335 -2.64 9.04 8.34
N GLY A 336 -3.05 7.94 8.98
CA GLY A 336 -3.41 6.70 8.31
C GLY A 336 -4.91 6.52 8.29
N ILE A 337 -5.49 6.08 7.16
CA ILE A 337 -6.90 5.72 7.08
C ILE A 337 -7.01 4.34 6.45
N ASP A 338 -7.78 3.46 7.10
CA ASP A 338 -8.15 2.18 6.52
C ASP A 338 -9.56 1.77 6.95
N VAL A 339 -10.26 1.08 6.06
CA VAL A 339 -11.61 0.56 6.30
C VAL A 339 -11.57 -0.79 7.03
N THR A 340 -10.44 -1.49 6.98
CA THR A 340 -10.28 -2.82 7.54
C THR A 340 -9.74 -2.73 8.96
N HIS A 341 -10.36 -3.45 9.88
CA HIS A 341 -9.87 -3.46 11.25
C HIS A 341 -8.54 -4.22 11.38
N TYR A 342 -8.31 -5.18 10.48
CA TYR A 342 -7.05 -5.92 10.41
C TYR A 342 -5.85 -4.97 10.20
N ALA A 343 -6.00 -3.92 9.37
CA ALA A 343 -5.01 -2.86 9.22
C ALA A 343 -4.67 -2.19 10.55
N VAL A 344 -5.67 -1.87 11.38
CA VAL A 344 -5.47 -1.26 12.71
C VAL A 344 -4.57 -2.10 13.59
N THR A 345 -4.90 -3.38 13.78
CA THR A 345 -4.11 -4.27 14.63
C THR A 345 -2.69 -4.48 14.09
N LEU A 346 -2.52 -4.54 12.77
CA LEU A 346 -1.20 -4.68 12.15
C LEU A 346 -0.34 -3.43 12.33
N ILE A 347 -0.93 -2.25 12.14
CA ILE A 347 -0.26 -0.95 12.32
C ILE A 347 0.16 -0.80 13.79
N GLU A 348 -0.72 -1.09 14.75
CA GLU A 348 -0.37 -1.03 16.18
C GLU A 348 0.83 -1.94 16.51
N LYS A 349 0.83 -3.19 16.03
CA LYS A 349 1.96 -4.12 16.23
C LYS A 349 3.25 -3.64 15.54
N ARG A 350 3.14 -3.05 14.35
CA ARG A 350 4.28 -2.50 13.59
C ARG A 350 4.90 -1.31 14.31
N LEU A 351 4.07 -0.39 14.80
CA LEU A 351 4.48 0.78 15.58
C LEU A 351 5.13 0.38 16.92
N GLN A 352 4.55 -0.60 17.62
CA GLN A 352 5.15 -1.13 18.85
C GLN A 352 6.56 -1.71 18.61
N LYS A 353 6.78 -2.40 17.48
CA LYS A 353 8.09 -2.99 17.13
C LYS A 353 9.19 -1.94 16.95
N ILE A 354 8.82 -0.74 16.51
CA ILE A 354 9.76 0.40 16.36
C ILE A 354 9.80 1.30 17.62
N GLY A 355 9.17 0.87 18.72
CA GLY A 355 9.22 1.56 20.01
C GLY A 355 8.15 2.65 20.21
N LEU A 356 7.20 2.80 19.27
CA LEU A 356 6.14 3.79 19.41
C LEU A 356 4.99 3.25 20.29
N THR A 357 4.78 3.89 21.43
CA THR A 357 3.74 3.55 22.40
C THR A 357 2.39 4.19 22.07
N ARG A 358 1.30 3.61 22.59
CA ARG A 358 -0.08 3.96 22.22
C ARG A 358 -0.49 5.39 22.60
N ASP A 359 0.22 6.04 23.52
CA ASP A 359 0.02 7.44 23.93
C ASP A 359 0.48 8.46 22.89
N LYS A 360 1.28 8.04 21.89
CA LYS A 360 1.86 8.94 20.88
C LYS A 360 0.97 9.18 19.66
N TYR A 361 -0.11 8.42 19.53
CA TYR A 361 -1.08 8.55 18.44
C TYR A 361 -2.49 8.22 18.90
N THR A 362 -3.49 8.75 18.21
CA THR A 362 -4.90 8.39 18.46
C THR A 362 -5.42 7.45 17.37
N VAL A 363 -6.20 6.45 17.77
CA VAL A 363 -7.02 5.66 16.84
C VAL A 363 -8.45 6.17 16.97
N MET A 364 -8.98 6.69 15.87
CA MET A 364 -10.31 7.25 15.73
C MET A 364 -11.21 6.28 14.96
N GLY A 365 -12.53 6.37 15.17
CA GLY A 365 -13.50 5.48 14.52
C GLY A 365 -13.60 4.07 15.13
N ARG A 366 -12.84 3.77 16.19
CA ARG A 366 -12.98 2.56 17.00
C ARG A 366 -13.64 2.92 18.33
N PRO A 367 -14.93 2.60 18.53
CA PRO A 367 -15.55 2.75 19.83
C PRO A 367 -14.76 2.01 20.91
N THR A 368 -14.45 2.72 21.99
CA THR A 368 -13.78 2.16 23.17
C THR A 368 -14.70 2.14 24.38
N THR A 369 -15.72 2.99 24.37
CA THR A 369 -16.79 3.01 25.36
C THR A 369 -18.12 2.61 24.74
N ILE A 370 -19.10 2.28 25.58
CA ILE A 370 -20.46 2.03 25.12
C ILE A 370 -21.09 3.30 24.51
N GLY A 371 -20.73 4.49 25.04
CA GLY A 371 -21.18 5.78 24.52
C GLY A 371 -20.71 6.00 23.08
N ASP A 372 -19.42 5.76 22.82
CA ASP A 372 -18.84 5.83 21.48
C ASP A 372 -19.54 4.85 20.52
N ALA A 373 -19.94 3.68 21.03
CA ALA A 373 -20.61 2.65 20.24
C ALA A 373 -22.03 3.07 19.85
N HIS A 374 -22.75 3.72 20.77
CA HIS A 374 -24.05 4.35 20.48
C HIS A 374 -23.92 5.48 19.46
N GLU A 375 -22.93 6.35 19.61
CA GLU A 375 -22.69 7.43 18.65
C GLU A 375 -22.40 6.88 17.25
N LEU A 376 -21.54 5.86 17.15
CA LEU A 376 -21.23 5.22 15.88
C LEU A 376 -22.46 4.56 15.26
N ALA A 377 -23.29 3.87 16.06
CA ALA A 377 -24.52 3.23 15.57
C ALA A 377 -25.52 4.25 15.00
N CYS A 378 -25.63 5.43 15.63
CA CYS A 378 -26.49 6.53 15.18
C CYS A 378 -25.95 7.20 13.91
N ARG A 379 -24.64 7.46 13.87
CA ARG A 379 -23.98 8.19 12.78
C ARG A 379 -23.83 7.33 11.52
N ASN A 380 -23.34 6.10 11.66
CA ASN A 380 -23.11 5.18 10.55
C ASN A 380 -23.36 3.73 10.98
N LYS A 381 -24.59 3.26 10.75
CA LYS A 381 -25.03 1.91 11.09
C LYS A 381 -24.13 0.82 10.50
N HIS A 382 -23.64 0.98 9.27
CA HIS A 382 -22.80 -0.03 8.62
C HIS A 382 -21.41 -0.11 9.26
N GLN A 383 -20.81 1.04 9.54
CA GLN A 383 -19.52 1.09 10.24
C GLN A 383 -19.61 0.50 11.65
N PHE A 384 -20.72 0.75 12.35
CA PHE A 384 -21.02 0.09 13.63
C PHE A 384 -21.13 -1.44 13.47
N GLN A 385 -21.87 -1.92 12.49
CA GLN A 385 -22.04 -3.36 12.22
C GLN A 385 -20.69 -4.04 11.96
N TRP A 386 -19.84 -3.43 11.13
CA TRP A 386 -18.50 -3.96 10.84
C TRP A 386 -17.60 -3.98 12.08
N TRP A 387 -17.59 -2.89 12.84
CA TRP A 387 -16.80 -2.81 14.06
C TRP A 387 -17.25 -3.86 15.09
N ALA A 388 -18.55 -4.02 15.31
CA ALA A 388 -19.09 -4.96 16.29
C ALA A 388 -18.87 -6.43 15.85
N ALA A 389 -19.03 -6.75 14.56
CA ALA A 389 -18.71 -8.07 14.04
C ALA A 389 -17.21 -8.37 14.20
N TRP A 390 -16.35 -7.38 13.98
CA TRP A 390 -14.91 -7.53 14.19
C TRP A 390 -14.53 -7.87 15.64
N LEU A 391 -15.24 -7.39 16.67
CA LEU A 391 -14.92 -7.73 18.07
C LEU A 391 -14.90 -9.25 18.31
N LEU A 392 -15.59 -10.02 17.47
CA LEU A 392 -15.65 -11.47 17.49
C LEU A 392 -14.60 -12.17 16.60
N GLY A 393 -13.78 -11.41 15.86
CA GLY A 393 -12.85 -11.94 14.87
C GLY A 393 -13.50 -12.27 13.53
N ALA A 394 -14.67 -11.70 13.23
CA ALA A 394 -15.35 -11.88 11.95
C ALA A 394 -14.54 -11.33 10.78
N GLN A 395 -14.54 -12.07 9.68
CA GLN A 395 -14.25 -11.49 8.38
C GLN A 395 -15.51 -10.78 7.90
N THR A 396 -15.40 -9.47 7.74
CA THR A 396 -16.41 -8.67 7.04
C THR A 396 -16.15 -8.82 5.56
N TYR A 397 -16.95 -9.66 4.92
CA TYR A 397 -16.87 -9.84 3.48
C TYR A 397 -17.36 -8.55 2.80
N ARG A 398 -16.52 -7.92 1.98
CA ARG A 398 -16.98 -6.95 0.97
C ARG A 398 -17.66 -7.73 -0.16
N GLU A 399 -18.84 -8.26 0.11
CA GLU A 399 -19.72 -8.81 -0.92
C GLU A 399 -20.99 -7.98 -0.89
N ALA A 400 -21.06 -7.03 -1.81
CA ALA A 400 -22.34 -6.62 -2.29
C ALA A 400 -23.03 -7.81 -2.96
N LYS A 401 -24.11 -8.23 -2.30
CA LYS A 401 -25.42 -7.83 -2.79
C LYS A 401 -25.94 -6.68 -1.95
N ILE A 402 -26.10 -5.50 -2.55
CA ILE A 402 -27.22 -4.63 -2.19
C ILE A 402 -28.46 -5.32 -2.80
N GLY A 403 -28.95 -6.29 -2.06
CA GLY A 403 -30.08 -7.15 -2.36
C GLY A 403 -30.59 -7.73 -1.04
N PRO A 404 -31.72 -8.45 -1.05
CA PRO A 404 -32.41 -8.94 0.15
C PRO A 404 -31.68 -10.10 0.84
N ASP A 405 -30.36 -10.01 1.01
CA ASP A 405 -29.55 -10.99 1.72
C ASP A 405 -29.58 -10.69 3.24
N GLY A 406 -30.76 -10.85 3.82
CA GLY A 406 -31.03 -11.53 5.10
C GLY A 406 -30.27 -11.20 6.40
N GLY A 407 -29.56 -10.09 6.53
CA GLY A 407 -29.05 -9.65 7.85
C GLY A 407 -27.79 -10.37 8.37
N ILE A 408 -26.89 -10.78 7.47
CA ILE A 408 -25.54 -11.25 7.79
C ILE A 408 -24.56 -10.07 7.80
N ASP A 409 -23.89 -9.84 8.91
CA ASP A 409 -22.92 -8.74 9.10
C ASP A 409 -21.45 -9.23 9.12
N GLY A 410 -21.22 -10.52 9.31
CA GLY A 410 -19.88 -11.12 9.24
C GLY A 410 -19.88 -12.64 9.22
N ASN A 411 -18.76 -13.24 8.81
CA ASN A 411 -18.55 -14.69 8.84
C ASN A 411 -17.24 -15.05 9.56
N ILE A 412 -17.24 -16.16 10.29
CA ILE A 412 -16.02 -16.80 10.79
C ILE A 412 -15.97 -18.22 10.25
N PHE A 413 -14.88 -18.55 9.57
CA PHE A 413 -14.60 -19.92 9.14
C PHE A 413 -13.60 -20.56 10.09
N PHE A 414 -13.78 -21.85 10.39
CA PHE A 414 -12.90 -22.59 11.28
C PHE A 414 -12.67 -24.01 10.76
N ASN A 415 -11.53 -24.61 11.10
CA ASN A 415 -11.28 -26.01 10.80
C ASN A 415 -12.12 -26.87 11.75
N ASN A 416 -13.01 -27.71 11.25
CA ASN A 416 -13.85 -28.62 12.03
C ASN A 416 -13.35 -30.08 11.98
N GLY A 417 -12.04 -30.27 11.76
CA GLY A 417 -11.38 -31.57 11.77
C GLY A 417 -11.95 -32.52 10.71
N PRO A 418 -12.40 -33.74 11.08
CA PRO A 418 -12.92 -34.72 10.12
C PRO A 418 -14.24 -34.28 9.46
N TYR A 419 -14.87 -33.21 9.96
CA TYR A 419 -16.12 -32.68 9.43
C TYR A 419 -15.92 -31.55 8.41
N GLY A 420 -14.68 -31.22 8.05
CA GLY A 420 -14.35 -30.21 7.05
C GLY A 420 -14.25 -28.81 7.61
N THR A 421 -14.65 -27.80 6.82
CA THR A 421 -14.63 -26.39 7.24
C THR A 421 -15.98 -26.01 7.82
N GLY A 422 -15.97 -25.50 9.05
CA GLY A 422 -17.17 -24.98 9.70
C GLY A 422 -17.36 -23.47 9.48
N ARG A 423 -18.60 -23.00 9.59
CA ARG A 423 -19.00 -21.61 9.36
C ARG A 423 -19.84 -21.06 10.51
N ILE A 424 -19.49 -19.86 10.97
CA ILE A 424 -20.25 -19.08 11.95
C ILE A 424 -20.75 -17.80 11.28
N ILE A 425 -22.06 -17.55 11.37
CA ILE A 425 -22.70 -16.33 10.87
C ILE A 425 -22.86 -15.34 12.02
N ILE A 426 -22.51 -14.08 11.76
CA ILE A 426 -22.66 -12.99 12.72
C ILE A 426 -23.71 -12.02 12.19
N SER A 427 -24.63 -11.62 13.06
CA SER A 427 -25.59 -10.55 12.82
C SER A 427 -25.47 -9.50 13.92
N VAL A 428 -25.49 -8.23 13.56
CA VAL A 428 -25.32 -7.10 14.46
C VAL A 428 -26.54 -6.18 14.36
N LYS A 429 -27.16 -5.87 15.50
CA LYS A 429 -28.27 -4.93 15.59
C LYS A 429 -27.93 -3.79 16.55
N GLY A 430 -27.78 -2.58 15.99
CA GLY A 430 -27.49 -1.35 16.73
C GLY A 430 -28.72 -0.50 17.07
N GLY A 431 -29.93 -0.98 16.79
CA GLY A 431 -31.17 -0.23 17.04
C GLY A 431 -31.68 -0.37 18.47
N GLU A 432 -32.41 0.65 18.94
CA GLU A 432 -33.00 0.70 20.29
C GLU A 432 -34.11 -0.34 20.54
N ASN A 433 -34.73 -0.84 19.47
CA ASN A 433 -35.80 -1.82 19.51
C ASN A 433 -35.25 -3.21 19.23
N VAL A 434 -35.04 -4.01 20.28
CA VAL A 434 -34.59 -5.40 20.19
C VAL A 434 -35.74 -6.36 20.50
N GLY A 435 -35.82 -7.48 19.77
CA GLY A 435 -36.90 -8.44 19.95
C GLY A 435 -36.60 -9.83 19.39
N ILE A 436 -37.42 -10.81 19.78
CA ILE A 436 -37.23 -12.23 19.43
C ILE A 436 -37.19 -12.50 17.92
N GLY A 437 -37.80 -11.63 17.11
CA GLY A 437 -37.73 -11.73 15.65
C GLY A 437 -36.30 -11.75 15.12
N MET A 438 -35.38 -10.99 15.74
CA MET A 438 -33.99 -10.88 15.29
C MET A 438 -33.21 -12.18 15.45
N ILE A 439 -33.39 -12.88 16.58
CA ILE A 439 -32.71 -14.16 16.81
C ILE A 439 -33.34 -15.31 16.00
N ARG A 440 -34.65 -15.20 15.70
CA ARG A 440 -35.34 -16.13 14.79
C ARG A 440 -34.88 -15.97 13.35
N GLU A 441 -34.73 -14.73 12.89
CA GLU A 441 -34.16 -14.39 11.58
C GLU A 441 -32.75 -14.99 11.44
N LEU A 442 -31.86 -14.73 12.41
CA LEU A 442 -30.52 -15.32 12.41
C LEU A 442 -30.57 -16.86 12.41
N SER A 443 -31.46 -17.46 13.19
CA SER A 443 -31.62 -18.92 13.19
C SER A 443 -32.08 -19.46 11.83
N ALA A 444 -32.96 -18.77 11.12
CA ALA A 444 -33.41 -19.17 9.80
C ALA A 444 -32.24 -19.11 8.82
N VAL A 445 -31.50 -18.00 8.80
CA VAL A 445 -30.32 -17.80 7.95
C VAL A 445 -29.23 -18.84 8.22
N VAL A 446 -28.95 -19.16 9.49
CA VAL A 446 -27.98 -20.22 9.85
C VAL A 446 -28.39 -21.58 9.28
N ASN A 447 -29.68 -21.90 9.30
CA ASN A 447 -30.18 -23.15 8.73
C ASN A 447 -30.17 -23.14 7.20
N GLU A 448 -30.62 -22.06 6.57
CA GLU A 448 -30.72 -21.90 5.11
C GLU A 448 -29.33 -21.90 4.44
N GLN A 449 -28.34 -21.30 5.10
CA GLN A 449 -26.96 -21.20 4.62
C GLN A 449 -26.09 -22.38 5.08
N GLU A 450 -26.70 -23.39 5.69
CA GLU A 450 -26.02 -24.58 6.24
C GLU A 450 -24.83 -24.25 7.17
N ALA A 451 -24.91 -23.14 7.90
CA ALA A 451 -23.88 -22.74 8.85
C ALA A 451 -23.99 -23.53 10.16
N ASP A 452 -22.86 -23.75 10.82
CA ASP A 452 -22.81 -24.49 12.08
C ASP A 452 -23.37 -23.67 13.25
N MET A 453 -23.07 -22.37 13.27
CA MET A 453 -23.35 -21.47 14.39
C MET A 453 -23.83 -20.09 13.95
N GLY A 454 -24.61 -19.45 14.82
CA GLY A 454 -25.00 -18.05 14.70
C GLY A 454 -24.69 -17.25 15.96
N ILE A 455 -24.18 -16.03 15.80
CA ILE A 455 -23.95 -15.09 16.91
C ILE A 455 -24.67 -13.78 16.61
N LEU A 456 -25.57 -13.39 17.51
CA LEU A 456 -26.26 -12.11 17.45
C LEU A 456 -25.56 -11.12 18.40
N VAL A 457 -25.06 -10.01 17.86
CA VAL A 457 -24.46 -8.92 18.64
C VAL A 457 -25.44 -7.78 18.76
N LEU A 458 -25.68 -7.32 19.99
CA LEU A 458 -26.64 -6.26 20.28
C LEU A 458 -25.93 -5.10 20.97
N LEU A 459 -26.32 -3.88 20.60
CA LEU A 459 -25.92 -2.69 21.37
C LEU A 459 -26.65 -2.61 22.71
N LYS A 460 -27.87 -3.18 22.78
CA LYS A 460 -28.76 -3.16 23.94
C LYS A 460 -28.91 -4.56 24.55
N GLU A 461 -29.27 -4.60 25.82
CA GLU A 461 -29.54 -5.84 26.54
C GLU A 461 -30.61 -6.71 25.85
N PRO A 462 -30.37 -8.03 25.70
CA PRO A 462 -31.34 -8.92 25.11
C PRO A 462 -32.56 -9.12 26.01
N THR A 463 -33.71 -9.34 25.38
CA THR A 463 -34.93 -9.69 26.13
C THR A 463 -34.87 -11.15 26.61
N GLY A 464 -35.49 -11.47 27.74
CA GLY A 464 -35.58 -12.84 28.27
C GLY A 464 -36.01 -13.89 27.22
N PRO A 465 -37.06 -13.63 26.41
CA PRO A 465 -37.47 -14.54 25.33
C PRO A 465 -36.39 -14.80 24.28
N MET A 466 -35.52 -13.83 23.98
CA MET A 466 -34.40 -14.03 23.04
C MET A 466 -33.37 -15.00 23.61
N VAL A 467 -33.01 -14.83 24.88
CA VAL A 467 -32.05 -15.70 25.58
C VAL A 467 -32.60 -17.12 25.68
N SER A 468 -33.87 -17.28 26.05
CA SER A 468 -34.53 -18.60 26.09
C SER A 468 -34.54 -19.27 24.71
N PHE A 469 -34.80 -18.52 23.64
CA PHE A 469 -34.78 -19.06 22.27
C PHE A 469 -33.38 -19.50 21.84
N ALA A 470 -32.36 -18.69 22.08
CA ALA A 470 -30.96 -19.04 21.75
C ALA A 470 -30.52 -20.32 22.49
N ASN A 471 -30.82 -20.42 23.78
CA ASN A 471 -30.54 -21.62 24.58
C ASN A 471 -31.34 -22.86 24.10
N GLY A 472 -32.58 -22.65 23.62
CA GLY A 472 -33.44 -23.69 23.07
C GLY A 472 -33.02 -24.21 21.70
N ALA A 473 -32.17 -23.49 20.95
CA ALA A 473 -31.70 -23.89 19.62
C ALA A 473 -30.73 -25.09 19.64
N GLY A 474 -30.26 -25.49 20.83
CA GLY A 474 -29.42 -26.66 21.02
C GLY A 474 -27.95 -26.41 20.66
N PHE A 475 -27.28 -27.47 20.20
CA PHE A 475 -25.84 -27.50 19.99
C PHE A 475 -25.50 -27.87 18.55
N VAL A 476 -24.30 -27.47 18.10
CA VAL A 476 -23.75 -27.86 16.79
C VAL A 476 -23.74 -29.38 16.67
N ARG A 477 -24.27 -29.90 15.55
CA ARG A 477 -24.46 -31.35 15.35
C ARG A 477 -23.14 -32.13 15.18
N LYS A 478 -22.18 -31.56 14.45
CA LYS A 478 -20.87 -32.18 14.17
C LYS A 478 -19.78 -31.17 14.53
N SER A 479 -19.06 -31.42 15.62
CA SER A 479 -18.01 -30.51 16.09
C SER A 479 -16.81 -31.30 16.59
N ALA A 480 -15.64 -31.03 16.02
CA ALA A 480 -14.35 -31.50 16.54
C ALA A 480 -13.92 -30.74 17.82
N HIS A 481 -14.62 -29.65 18.15
CA HIS A 481 -14.29 -28.71 19.24
C HIS A 481 -15.16 -28.93 20.48
N GLY A 482 -15.79 -30.10 20.59
CA GLY A 482 -16.73 -30.40 21.66
C GLY A 482 -18.08 -29.69 21.51
N ARG A 483 -18.78 -29.52 22.63
CA ARG A 483 -20.18 -29.09 22.67
C ARG A 483 -20.31 -27.57 22.56
N LEU A 484 -20.60 -27.09 21.36
CA LEU A 484 -20.76 -25.67 21.04
C LEU A 484 -22.25 -25.30 20.90
N PRO A 485 -22.73 -24.21 21.52
CA PRO A 485 -24.11 -23.74 21.34
C PRO A 485 -24.35 -23.33 19.88
N LYS A 486 -25.51 -23.71 19.33
CA LYS A 486 -25.85 -23.39 17.93
C LYS A 486 -26.10 -21.89 17.74
N LEU A 487 -26.77 -21.25 18.69
CA LEU A 487 -27.02 -19.81 18.70
C LEU A 487 -26.49 -19.20 19.99
N GLN A 488 -25.87 -18.03 19.89
CA GLN A 488 -25.40 -17.24 21.02
C GLN A 488 -25.79 -15.78 20.82
N ILE A 489 -26.00 -15.08 21.92
CA ILE A 489 -26.25 -13.63 21.94
C ILE A 489 -25.12 -13.00 22.77
N MET A 490 -24.58 -11.89 22.29
CA MET A 490 -23.57 -11.09 22.96
C MET A 490 -23.99 -9.63 22.94
N THR A 491 -23.67 -8.87 23.98
CA THR A 491 -23.79 -7.41 23.95
C THR A 491 -22.47 -6.75 23.61
N VAL A 492 -22.51 -5.54 23.05
CA VAL A 492 -21.31 -4.73 22.82
C VAL A 492 -20.58 -4.43 24.12
N ALA A 493 -21.32 -4.19 25.21
CA ALA A 493 -20.74 -3.97 26.54
C ALA A 493 -19.91 -5.18 27.00
N GLU A 494 -20.48 -6.39 26.92
CA GLU A 494 -19.77 -7.63 27.25
C GLU A 494 -18.50 -7.82 26.43
N LEU A 495 -18.55 -7.51 25.12
CA LEU A 495 -17.40 -7.65 24.23
C LEU A 495 -16.29 -6.63 24.55
N LEU A 496 -16.66 -5.41 24.93
CA LEU A 496 -15.71 -4.38 25.38
C LEU A 496 -15.04 -4.74 26.71
N GLU A 497 -15.78 -5.38 27.62
CA GLU A 497 -15.28 -5.87 28.91
C GLU A 497 -14.39 -7.13 28.80
N GLY A 498 -14.27 -7.70 27.60
CA GLY A 498 -13.42 -8.86 27.35
C GLY A 498 -14.15 -10.20 27.40
N THR A 499 -15.46 -10.22 27.66
CA THR A 499 -16.27 -11.43 27.55
C THR A 499 -16.32 -11.87 26.09
N ARG A 500 -16.26 -13.19 25.85
CA ARG A 500 -16.27 -13.76 24.49
C ARG A 500 -17.29 -14.90 24.41
N PRO A 501 -17.95 -15.08 23.26
CA PRO A 501 -18.81 -16.24 23.05
C PRO A 501 -17.97 -17.53 23.04
N LYS A 502 -18.64 -18.67 23.27
CA LYS A 502 -17.99 -19.98 23.15
C LYS A 502 -17.76 -20.29 21.67
N LEU A 503 -16.52 -20.10 21.23
CA LEU A 503 -16.09 -20.34 19.86
C LEU A 503 -15.30 -21.67 19.76
N PRO A 504 -15.30 -22.33 18.58
CA PRO A 504 -14.34 -23.39 18.29
C PRO A 504 -12.91 -22.87 18.40
N ALA A 505 -11.92 -23.77 18.52
CA ALA A 505 -10.52 -23.37 18.48
C ALA A 505 -10.23 -22.71 17.12
N LEU A 506 -10.07 -21.39 17.14
CA LEU A 506 -9.75 -20.62 15.95
C LEU A 506 -8.26 -20.79 15.63
N PRO A 507 -7.87 -20.82 14.34
CA PRO A 507 -6.48 -20.97 13.97
C PRO A 507 -5.62 -19.87 14.61
N GLN A 508 -4.63 -20.26 15.42
CA GLN A 508 -3.63 -19.32 15.93
C GLN A 508 -2.69 -18.90 14.80
N VAL A 509 -2.37 -17.61 14.74
CA VAL A 509 -1.39 -17.07 13.78
C VAL A 509 0.01 -17.50 14.21
N GLU A 510 0.48 -18.62 13.69
CA GLU A 510 1.86 -19.04 13.89
C GLU A 510 2.79 -18.51 12.80
N ARG A 511 3.69 -17.64 13.23
CA ARG A 511 4.87 -17.27 12.45
C ARG A 511 5.86 -18.43 12.49
N GLN A 512 6.05 -19.09 11.36
CA GLN A 512 7.32 -19.76 11.08
C GLN A 512 7.86 -19.30 9.74
N PHE A 513 9.10 -18.82 9.79
CA PHE A 513 9.98 -18.76 8.64
C PHE A 513 10.07 -20.17 8.08
N VAL A 514 9.53 -20.39 6.88
CA VAL A 514 9.89 -21.58 6.12
C VAL A 514 11.36 -21.40 5.77
N ALA A 515 12.25 -21.93 6.59
CA ALA A 515 13.59 -22.26 6.15
C ALA A 515 13.39 -23.08 4.88
N LYS A 516 13.91 -22.55 3.77
CA LYS A 516 13.89 -23.19 2.45
C LYS A 516 14.10 -24.68 2.67
N ARG A 517 13.11 -25.52 2.33
CA ARG A 517 13.36 -26.97 2.22
C ARG A 517 14.61 -27.08 1.37
N LYS A 518 15.69 -27.64 1.94
CA LYS A 518 16.85 -28.06 1.18
C LYS A 518 16.25 -28.97 0.11
N ARG A 519 16.22 -28.53 -1.16
CA ARG A 519 15.77 -29.37 -2.26
C ARG A 519 16.56 -30.67 -2.13
N GLU A 520 15.87 -31.77 -1.87
CA GLU A 520 16.45 -33.09 -2.14
C GLU A 520 16.86 -33.09 -3.59
N ARG A 521 18.11 -33.47 -3.81
CA ARG A 521 18.88 -33.25 -5.03
C ARG A 521 18.56 -34.29 -6.11
N ASP A 522 17.33 -34.78 -6.16
CA ASP A 522 16.91 -35.92 -6.99
C ASP A 522 15.76 -35.61 -7.94
N GLN A 523 15.63 -34.36 -8.40
CA GLN A 523 14.90 -34.07 -9.64
C GLN A 523 15.90 -33.76 -10.74
N MET A 524 16.02 -34.69 -11.70
CA MET A 524 16.79 -34.54 -12.93
C MET A 524 16.32 -33.28 -13.68
N GLU A 525 17.15 -32.25 -13.71
CA GLU A 525 16.98 -31.11 -14.61
C GLU A 525 17.38 -31.56 -16.02
N LEU A 526 16.41 -31.62 -16.94
CA LEU A 526 16.67 -31.80 -18.35
C LEU A 526 17.22 -30.47 -18.89
N LEU A 527 18.54 -30.32 -18.98
CA LEU A 527 19.18 -29.19 -19.63
C LEU A 527 19.01 -29.36 -21.16
N LEU A 528 18.14 -28.55 -21.76
CA LEU A 528 18.10 -28.38 -23.21
C LEU A 528 19.10 -27.27 -23.59
N PRO A 529 20.24 -27.58 -24.21
CA PRO A 529 21.19 -26.56 -24.63
C PRO A 529 20.61 -25.68 -25.73
N ILE A 530 20.86 -24.37 -25.63
CA ILE A 530 20.55 -23.39 -26.67
C ILE A 530 21.30 -23.78 -27.94
N ALA A 531 20.58 -23.77 -29.07
CA ALA A 531 21.10 -24.17 -30.38
C ALA A 531 22.44 -23.49 -30.69
N GLY A 532 23.48 -24.29 -30.96
CA GLY A 532 24.79 -23.84 -31.43
C GLY A 532 25.96 -24.05 -30.46
N THR A 533 25.71 -24.41 -29.20
CA THR A 533 26.79 -24.67 -28.22
C THR A 533 27.09 -26.16 -28.11
N LYS A 534 28.28 -26.59 -28.56
CA LYS A 534 28.80 -27.95 -28.34
C LYS A 534 29.19 -28.12 -26.86
N VAL A 535 28.68 -29.15 -26.20
CA VAL A 535 28.97 -29.44 -24.78
C VAL A 535 29.74 -30.76 -24.69
N ALA A 536 30.87 -30.76 -23.99
CA ALA A 536 31.62 -31.98 -23.68
C ALA A 536 31.03 -32.64 -22.41
N PRO A 537 30.93 -33.98 -22.34
CA PRO A 537 30.27 -34.65 -21.21
C PRO A 537 31.07 -34.49 -19.92
N VAL A 538 30.42 -34.02 -18.86
CA VAL A 538 30.94 -34.04 -17.49
C VAL A 538 30.46 -35.32 -16.80
N LYS A 539 31.35 -35.97 -16.04
CA LYS A 539 31.13 -37.28 -15.45
C LYS A 539 29.95 -37.26 -14.45
N GLY A 540 28.86 -37.94 -14.79
CA GLY A 540 27.66 -38.07 -13.95
C GLY A 540 26.38 -37.45 -14.52
N GLU A 541 26.44 -36.79 -15.68
CA GLU A 541 25.26 -36.24 -16.36
C GLU A 541 24.90 -37.06 -17.61
N ILE A 542 23.60 -37.28 -17.83
CA ILE A 542 23.09 -37.94 -19.05
C ILE A 542 22.73 -36.84 -20.06
N VAL A 543 23.48 -36.78 -21.16
CA VAL A 543 23.20 -35.88 -22.29
C VAL A 543 22.39 -36.63 -23.34
N ASP A 544 21.40 -35.99 -23.95
CA ASP A 544 20.62 -36.59 -25.05
C ASP A 544 21.58 -36.99 -26.21
N PRO A 545 21.59 -38.27 -26.62
CA PRO A 545 22.58 -38.82 -27.55
C PRO A 545 22.57 -38.15 -28.93
N ARG A 546 21.49 -37.44 -29.31
CA ARG A 546 21.41 -36.70 -30.57
C ARG A 546 22.31 -35.46 -30.62
N PHE A 547 22.85 -35.04 -29.47
CA PHE A 547 23.72 -33.86 -29.34
C PHE A 547 25.17 -34.21 -28.97
N MET A 548 25.52 -35.50 -28.95
CA MET A 548 26.90 -35.95 -28.78
C MET A 548 27.62 -35.98 -30.13
N VAL A 549 28.88 -35.53 -30.15
CA VAL A 549 29.76 -35.65 -31.32
C VAL A 549 30.33 -37.07 -31.32
N ALA A 550 30.21 -37.80 -32.43
CA ALA A 550 31.00 -39.02 -32.62
C ALA A 550 32.48 -38.61 -32.77
N GLU A 551 33.37 -39.21 -31.97
CA GLU A 551 34.82 -39.05 -32.14
C GLU A 551 35.30 -39.52 -33.51
#